data_AF-A0A1R1PBT7-F1
#
_entry.id   AF-A0A1R1PBT7-F1
#
_cell.length_a   1.000
_cell.length_b   1.000
_cell.length_c   1.000
_cell.angle_alpha   90.00
_cell.angle_beta   90.00
_cell.angle_gamma   90.00
#
_symmetry.space_group_name_H-M   'P 1'
#
loop_
_entity.id
_entity.type
_entity.pdbx_description
1 polymer ?
#
loop_
_entity_poly.entity_id
_entity_poly.type
_entity_poly.pdbx_seq_one_letter_code
_entity_poly.pdbx_strand_id
1 'polypeptide(L)'
;MYDLGWFTWFAYIHEKFFDPIHFVPMFLPFHRMFAADFERVGQMFHPKFMLPYWDSARDFSDPAASQVFTSSYAGGNGRGNNCVVDGMQGQWTMGFPTKHCLQRIFNNGAKIKSWESPERISNILMTSTTYDSFRNNLEYGLHASIHNGIAGDMSSKHSPNDIFFFLHHSNMDRIWWKWQNIQAQNMYAYSGINKDGSAAKLSDKVTVYNDQLANTMKIGYGNLCYVYDGEVKPAKKRQEASEMLPEMNLASALSSQVLNEYFPLLLNGNIGAKATDLPPNFGQTSMDYINQHYSSSNSAASVQSAASAQKRIGKPKMPMPGRLSDAWLNMHDVDVNKYDTYYNTSVSFVNALNSQGYVSPYL
;
A
#
# COMPACT_ATOMS: atom_id res chain seq x y z
N MET A 1 -16.41 1.56 -21.01
CA MET A 1 -15.75 0.35 -20.46
C MET A 1 -16.74 -0.65 -19.88
N TYR A 2 -17.56 -0.27 -18.88
CA TYR A 2 -18.56 -1.14 -18.26
C TYR A 2 -19.53 -1.78 -19.27
N ASP A 3 -20.20 -1.00 -20.12
CA ASP A 3 -21.20 -1.50 -21.09
C ASP A 3 -20.63 -2.51 -22.11
N LEU A 4 -19.31 -2.49 -22.32
CA LEU A 4 -18.61 -3.39 -23.24
C LEU A 4 -18.04 -4.63 -22.53
N GLY A 5 -18.33 -4.81 -21.22
CA GLY A 5 -17.92 -5.99 -20.47
C GLY A 5 -16.46 -6.01 -20.03
N TRP A 6 -15.72 -4.89 -20.14
CA TRP A 6 -14.29 -4.87 -19.77
C TRP A 6 -14.04 -5.22 -18.31
N PHE A 7 -14.84 -4.70 -17.37
CA PHE A 7 -14.73 -5.08 -15.95
C PHE A 7 -14.94 -6.57 -15.73
N THR A 8 -15.92 -7.16 -16.41
CA THR A 8 -16.15 -8.61 -16.41
C THR A 8 -14.97 -9.39 -16.97
N TRP A 9 -14.34 -8.91 -18.05
CA TRP A 9 -13.15 -9.53 -18.61
C TRP A 9 -11.96 -9.50 -17.64
N PHE A 10 -11.68 -8.35 -17.03
CA PHE A 10 -10.63 -8.24 -16.01
C PHE A 10 -10.93 -9.15 -14.82
N ALA A 11 -12.16 -9.15 -14.30
CA ALA A 11 -12.57 -10.02 -13.21
C ALA A 11 -12.37 -11.51 -13.53
N TYR A 12 -12.73 -11.93 -14.75
CA TYR A 12 -12.51 -13.29 -15.24
C TYR A 12 -11.02 -13.65 -15.31
N ILE A 13 -10.18 -12.79 -15.90
CA ILE A 13 -8.74 -13.05 -16.03
C ILE A 13 -8.10 -13.18 -14.65
N HIS A 14 -8.41 -12.27 -13.74
CA HIS A 14 -7.86 -12.29 -12.40
C HIS A 14 -8.28 -13.54 -11.61
N GLU A 15 -9.56 -13.94 -11.69
CA GLU A 15 -10.02 -15.17 -11.03
C GLU A 15 -9.38 -16.42 -11.62
N LYS A 16 -9.31 -16.51 -12.95
CA LYS A 16 -8.74 -17.66 -13.66
C LYS A 16 -7.27 -17.90 -13.33
N PHE A 17 -6.51 -16.82 -13.14
CA PHE A 17 -5.07 -16.87 -12.89
C PHE A 17 -4.71 -16.49 -11.45
N PHE A 18 -5.66 -16.55 -10.51
CA PHE A 18 -5.44 -16.08 -9.14
C PHE A 18 -4.24 -16.74 -8.46
N ASP A 19 -4.13 -18.07 -8.55
CA ASP A 19 -3.09 -18.83 -7.84
C ASP A 19 -1.67 -18.57 -8.38
N PRO A 20 -1.42 -18.44 -9.71
CA PRO A 20 -0.10 -18.07 -10.24
C PRO A 20 0.22 -16.57 -10.15
N ILE A 21 -0.66 -15.72 -9.62
CA ILE A 21 -0.42 -14.27 -9.48
C ILE A 21 -0.52 -13.76 -8.03
N HIS A 22 -0.88 -14.59 -7.05
CA HIS A 22 -0.93 -14.23 -5.62
C HIS A 22 -0.09 -15.15 -4.75
N PHE A 23 0.47 -14.58 -3.68
CA PHE A 23 1.35 -15.21 -2.71
C PHE A 23 2.58 -15.87 -3.34
N VAL A 24 2.95 -15.41 -4.53
CA VAL A 24 4.09 -15.83 -5.33
C VAL A 24 4.84 -14.61 -5.87
N PRO A 25 6.12 -14.75 -6.28
CA PRO A 25 6.91 -13.64 -6.82
C PRO A 25 6.26 -12.87 -7.96
N MET A 26 5.38 -13.50 -8.75
CA MET A 26 4.66 -12.89 -9.88
C MET A 26 3.70 -11.75 -9.50
N PHE A 27 3.32 -11.62 -8.23
CA PHE A 27 2.32 -10.66 -7.74
C PHE A 27 2.50 -9.23 -8.30
N LEU A 28 3.61 -8.55 -8.00
CA LEU A 28 3.78 -7.16 -8.43
C LEU A 28 3.95 -7.01 -9.96
N PRO A 29 4.77 -7.82 -10.66
CA PRO A 29 4.88 -7.80 -12.12
C PRO A 29 3.54 -7.95 -12.86
N PHE A 30 2.73 -8.92 -12.46
CA PHE A 30 1.43 -9.16 -13.08
C PHE A 30 0.50 -7.96 -12.86
N HIS A 31 0.35 -7.51 -11.62
CA HIS A 31 -0.57 -6.43 -11.27
C HIS A 31 -0.17 -5.08 -11.89
N ARG A 32 1.14 -4.81 -12.04
CA ARG A 32 1.65 -3.67 -12.82
C ARG A 32 1.16 -3.70 -14.26
N MET A 33 1.34 -4.84 -14.95
CA MET A 33 0.88 -5.00 -16.34
C MET A 33 -0.65 -4.92 -16.44
N PHE A 34 -1.35 -5.51 -15.48
CA PHE A 34 -2.81 -5.57 -15.44
C PHE A 34 -3.45 -4.20 -15.22
N ALA A 35 -2.87 -3.35 -14.36
CA ALA A 35 -3.28 -1.96 -14.21
C ALA A 35 -2.96 -1.12 -15.47
N ALA A 36 -1.80 -1.33 -16.09
CA ALA A 36 -1.44 -0.66 -17.35
C ALA A 36 -2.39 -1.03 -18.50
N ASP A 37 -2.83 -2.29 -18.59
CA ASP A 37 -3.82 -2.71 -19.58
C ASP A 37 -5.19 -2.07 -19.33
N PHE A 38 -5.62 -1.94 -18.07
CA PHE A 38 -6.84 -1.20 -17.76
C PHE A 38 -6.76 0.26 -18.22
N GLU A 39 -5.62 0.92 -18.00
CA GLU A 39 -5.38 2.27 -18.50
C GLU A 39 -5.43 2.33 -20.04
N ARG A 40 -4.75 1.41 -20.74
CA ARG A 40 -4.75 1.35 -22.22
C ARG A 40 -6.15 1.14 -22.77
N VAL A 41 -6.95 0.26 -22.15
CA VAL A 41 -8.37 0.08 -22.53
C VAL A 41 -9.14 1.38 -22.32
N GLY A 42 -8.92 2.10 -21.22
CA GLY A 42 -9.50 3.44 -21.01
C GLY A 42 -9.09 4.45 -22.08
N GLN A 43 -7.83 4.42 -22.50
CA GLN A 43 -7.28 5.29 -23.55
C GLN A 43 -7.90 5.04 -24.94
N MET A 44 -8.43 3.85 -25.20
CA MET A 44 -9.22 3.58 -26.42
C MET A 44 -10.50 4.43 -26.48
N PHE A 45 -11.07 4.82 -25.34
CA PHE A 45 -12.27 5.66 -25.26
C PHE A 45 -11.93 7.14 -25.10
N HIS A 46 -10.87 7.44 -24.34
CA HIS A 46 -10.43 8.79 -24.09
C HIS A 46 -8.89 8.83 -24.09
N PRO A 47 -8.22 9.33 -25.15
CA PRO A 47 -6.77 9.20 -25.32
C PRO A 47 -5.90 9.77 -24.19
N LYS A 48 -6.45 10.70 -23.39
CA LYS A 48 -5.78 11.28 -22.22
C LYS A 48 -6.18 10.63 -20.89
N PHE A 49 -6.90 9.52 -20.94
CA PHE A 49 -7.24 8.77 -19.74
C PHE A 49 -5.96 8.29 -19.07
N MET A 50 -5.90 8.52 -17.76
CA MET A 50 -4.86 8.02 -16.88
C MET A 50 -5.55 7.34 -15.71
N LEU A 51 -5.02 6.21 -15.28
CA LEU A 51 -5.51 5.50 -14.10
C LEU A 51 -4.89 6.14 -12.85
N PRO A 52 -5.67 6.83 -11.99
CA PRO A 52 -5.13 7.36 -10.75
C PRO A 52 -4.85 6.23 -9.76
N TYR A 53 -3.88 6.44 -8.88
CA TYR A 53 -3.70 5.61 -7.70
C TYR A 53 -4.45 6.19 -6.50
N TRP A 54 -4.85 5.33 -5.57
CA TRP A 54 -5.37 5.73 -4.26
C TRP A 54 -4.33 5.48 -3.16
N ASP A 55 -3.79 6.56 -2.59
CA ASP A 55 -2.85 6.52 -1.45
C ASP A 55 -3.59 6.20 -0.13
N SER A 56 -4.11 4.98 -0.06
CA SER A 56 -4.97 4.47 1.00
C SER A 56 -4.32 4.48 2.39
N ALA A 57 -2.99 4.36 2.48
CA ALA A 57 -2.27 4.46 3.75
C ALA A 57 -2.52 5.80 4.46
N ARG A 58 -2.83 6.88 3.74
CA ARG A 58 -3.13 8.20 4.33
C ARG A 58 -4.45 8.28 5.07
N ASP A 59 -5.35 7.35 4.80
CA ASP A 59 -6.68 7.27 5.41
C ASP A 59 -6.75 6.09 6.40
N PHE A 60 -5.61 5.54 6.81
CA PHE A 60 -5.54 4.30 7.58
C PHE A 60 -6.32 4.30 8.90
N SER A 61 -6.50 5.46 9.54
CA SER A 61 -7.16 5.57 10.83
C SER A 61 -8.68 5.52 10.72
N ASP A 62 -9.25 6.13 9.67
CA ASP A 62 -10.69 6.09 9.36
C ASP A 62 -10.91 5.93 7.84
N PRO A 63 -10.70 4.71 7.29
CA PRO A 63 -10.63 4.57 5.86
C PRO A 63 -11.94 4.83 5.10
N ALA A 64 -13.07 4.55 5.74
CA ALA A 64 -14.40 4.80 5.16
C ALA A 64 -14.67 6.30 4.96
N ALA A 65 -13.96 7.19 5.66
CA ALA A 65 -14.07 8.64 5.52
C ALA A 65 -13.28 9.19 4.32
N SER A 66 -12.51 8.36 3.62
CA SER A 66 -11.75 8.79 2.44
C SER A 66 -12.67 9.35 1.36
N GLN A 67 -12.22 10.43 0.70
CA GLN A 67 -12.97 11.10 -0.36
C GLN A 67 -13.35 10.16 -1.51
N VAL A 68 -12.55 9.11 -1.74
CA VAL A 68 -12.80 8.11 -2.79
C VAL A 68 -14.12 7.35 -2.60
N PHE A 69 -14.59 7.20 -1.35
CA PHE A 69 -15.86 6.53 -1.02
C PHE A 69 -17.08 7.45 -1.10
N THR A 70 -16.91 8.72 -1.48
CA THR A 70 -18.06 9.63 -1.63
C THR A 70 -18.80 9.37 -2.95
N SER A 71 -20.06 9.79 -3.01
CA SER A 71 -20.92 9.65 -4.19
C SER A 71 -20.45 10.44 -5.42
N SER A 72 -19.55 11.42 -5.24
CA SER A 72 -18.90 12.12 -6.35
C SER A 72 -17.72 11.35 -6.97
N TYR A 73 -17.28 10.27 -6.30
CA TYR A 73 -16.16 9.42 -6.72
C TYR A 73 -16.65 7.97 -6.92
N ALA A 74 -16.08 6.98 -6.24
CA ALA A 74 -16.37 5.57 -6.48
C ALA A 74 -17.59 5.04 -5.71
N GLY A 75 -18.18 5.85 -4.81
CA GLY A 75 -19.32 5.47 -4.00
C GLY A 75 -18.93 4.73 -2.72
N GLY A 76 -19.88 4.62 -1.79
CA GLY A 76 -19.64 4.14 -0.44
C GLY A 76 -19.87 2.63 -0.28
N ASN A 77 -20.24 2.25 0.95
CA ASN A 77 -20.63 0.90 1.31
C ASN A 77 -21.93 0.46 0.61
N GLY A 78 -22.15 -0.84 0.51
CA GLY A 78 -23.40 -1.40 0.00
C GLY A 78 -24.60 -1.08 0.88
N ARG A 79 -25.78 -0.95 0.28
CA ARG A 79 -27.07 -0.78 0.97
C ARG A 79 -28.07 -1.85 0.53
N GLY A 80 -28.99 -2.23 1.41
CA GLY A 80 -29.96 -3.30 1.15
C GLY A 80 -29.27 -4.66 1.01
N ASN A 81 -29.30 -5.25 -0.19
CA ASN A 81 -28.61 -6.52 -0.50
C ASN A 81 -27.09 -6.34 -0.73
N ASN A 82 -26.46 -5.46 0.05
CA ASN A 82 -25.05 -5.05 -0.08
C ASN A 82 -24.69 -4.38 -1.42
N CYS A 83 -25.68 -3.97 -2.21
CA CYS A 83 -25.43 -3.35 -3.51
C CYS A 83 -24.86 -1.93 -3.36
N VAL A 84 -23.83 -1.60 -4.13
CA VAL A 84 -23.37 -0.22 -4.30
C VAL A 84 -24.46 0.56 -5.05
N VAL A 85 -24.85 1.71 -4.52
CA VAL A 85 -26.02 2.48 -5.00
C VAL A 85 -25.71 3.96 -5.26
N ASP A 86 -24.47 4.38 -5.09
CA ASP A 86 -23.99 5.72 -5.39
C ASP A 86 -22.56 5.68 -5.98
N GLY A 87 -22.04 6.84 -6.38
CA GLY A 87 -20.75 6.93 -7.05
C GLY A 87 -20.79 6.47 -8.50
N MET A 88 -19.61 6.45 -9.12
CA MET A 88 -19.40 6.07 -10.52
C MET A 88 -19.92 4.67 -10.82
N GLN A 89 -19.85 3.74 -9.86
CA GLN A 89 -20.33 2.37 -9.99
C GLN A 89 -21.67 2.11 -9.29
N GLY A 90 -22.41 3.17 -8.94
CA GLY A 90 -23.73 3.05 -8.35
C GLY A 90 -24.68 2.29 -9.27
N GLN A 91 -25.37 1.28 -8.71
CA GLN A 91 -26.36 0.45 -9.41
C GLN A 91 -25.80 -0.39 -10.57
N TRP A 92 -24.47 -0.55 -10.67
CA TRP A 92 -23.88 -1.43 -11.68
C TRP A 92 -24.25 -2.89 -11.42
N THR A 93 -24.45 -3.62 -12.50
CA THR A 93 -24.70 -5.07 -12.51
C THR A 93 -23.51 -5.78 -13.15
N MET A 94 -22.81 -6.57 -12.37
CA MET A 94 -21.64 -7.32 -12.80
C MET A 94 -22.04 -8.63 -13.48
N GLY A 95 -21.34 -8.99 -14.56
CA GLY A 95 -21.62 -10.19 -15.34
C GLY A 95 -20.89 -11.46 -14.90
N PHE A 96 -19.89 -11.35 -14.03
CA PHE A 96 -19.02 -12.45 -13.60
C PHE A 96 -18.79 -12.40 -12.09
N PRO A 97 -18.76 -13.54 -11.37
CA PRO A 97 -18.84 -14.92 -11.87
C PRO A 97 -20.25 -15.33 -12.31
N THR A 98 -21.26 -14.65 -11.77
CA THR A 98 -22.66 -14.72 -12.18
C THR A 98 -23.23 -13.31 -12.20
N LYS A 99 -24.46 -13.13 -12.69
CA LYS A 99 -25.11 -11.82 -12.71
C LYS A 99 -25.51 -11.38 -11.30
N HIS A 100 -24.95 -10.27 -10.81
CA HIS A 100 -25.27 -9.68 -9.50
C HIS A 100 -25.06 -8.16 -9.54
N CYS A 101 -25.58 -7.41 -8.56
CA CYS A 101 -25.19 -6.01 -8.38
C CYS A 101 -23.75 -5.95 -7.86
N LEU A 102 -22.97 -4.90 -8.17
CA LEU A 102 -21.68 -4.69 -7.52
C LEU A 102 -21.87 -4.62 -6.00
N GLN A 103 -21.12 -5.40 -5.22
CA GLN A 103 -21.27 -5.48 -3.77
C GLN A 103 -20.06 -4.95 -3.00
N ARG A 104 -20.33 -4.18 -1.93
CA ARG A 104 -19.36 -3.78 -0.91
C ARG A 104 -19.95 -4.03 0.48
N ILE A 105 -19.11 -4.52 1.38
CA ILE A 105 -19.53 -4.94 2.73
C ILE A 105 -18.46 -4.53 3.74
N PHE A 106 -18.39 -3.25 4.07
CA PHE A 106 -17.32 -2.76 4.95
C PHE A 106 -17.20 -3.58 6.23
N ASN A 107 -15.98 -3.96 6.57
CA ASN A 107 -15.71 -4.96 7.62
C ASN A 107 -15.90 -4.48 9.07
N ASN A 108 -16.48 -3.29 9.25
CA ASN A 108 -16.82 -2.71 10.54
C ASN A 108 -18.15 -1.91 10.46
N GLY A 109 -19.16 -2.48 9.79
CA GLY A 109 -20.49 -1.89 9.65
C GLY A 109 -20.48 -0.72 8.65
N ALA A 110 -20.73 0.50 9.12
CA ALA A 110 -20.59 1.70 8.28
C ALA A 110 -19.14 2.19 8.16
N LYS A 111 -18.22 1.57 8.91
CA LYS A 111 -16.78 1.91 8.94
C LYS A 111 -15.96 0.75 8.37
N ILE A 112 -14.69 1.04 8.10
CA ILE A 112 -13.67 0.04 7.78
C ILE A 112 -12.68 0.00 8.96
N LYS A 113 -12.20 -1.18 9.34
CA LYS A 113 -11.12 -1.32 10.32
C LYS A 113 -9.86 -0.61 9.82
N SER A 114 -9.08 -0.05 10.73
CA SER A 114 -7.81 0.58 10.36
C SER A 114 -6.88 -0.40 9.63
N TRP A 115 -6.00 0.11 8.77
CA TRP A 115 -5.00 -0.70 8.07
C TRP A 115 -3.61 -0.10 8.25
N GLU A 116 -2.63 -0.51 7.42
CA GLU A 116 -1.26 -0.05 7.57
C GLU A 116 -1.10 1.45 7.31
N SER A 117 -0.41 2.12 8.24
CA SER A 117 -0.15 3.55 8.17
C SER A 117 0.99 3.90 7.20
N PRO A 118 1.17 5.18 6.82
CA PRO A 118 2.27 5.59 5.96
C PRO A 118 3.65 5.35 6.60
N GLU A 119 3.73 5.38 7.94
CA GLU A 119 4.91 4.99 8.69
C GLU A 119 5.23 3.50 8.52
N ARG A 120 4.20 2.63 8.54
CA ARG A 120 4.40 1.19 8.30
C ARG A 120 4.88 0.93 6.87
N ILE A 121 4.31 1.61 5.88
CA ILE A 121 4.79 1.54 4.48
C ILE A 121 6.26 1.99 4.40
N SER A 122 6.61 3.09 5.05
CA SER A 122 7.99 3.58 5.09
C SER A 122 8.94 2.61 5.78
N ASN A 123 8.51 1.94 6.84
CA ASN A 123 9.27 0.87 7.49
C ASN A 123 9.49 -0.33 6.54
N ILE A 124 8.46 -0.79 5.83
CA ILE A 124 8.58 -1.87 4.85
C ILE A 124 9.58 -1.50 3.75
N LEU A 125 9.51 -0.27 3.22
CA LEU A 125 10.44 0.24 2.20
C LEU A 125 11.90 0.20 2.67
N MET A 126 12.16 0.51 3.94
CA MET A 126 13.52 0.64 4.47
C MET A 126 14.12 -0.66 5.02
N THR A 127 13.28 -1.62 5.39
CA THR A 127 13.72 -2.86 6.08
C THR A 127 13.67 -4.10 5.19
N SER A 128 12.95 -4.06 4.07
CA SER A 128 12.88 -5.19 3.15
C SER A 128 14.14 -5.28 2.28
N THR A 129 15.01 -6.23 2.58
CA THR A 129 16.31 -6.43 1.90
C THR A 129 16.23 -7.30 0.64
N THR A 130 15.12 -8.00 0.43
CA THR A 130 14.86 -8.81 -0.77
C THR A 130 13.50 -8.47 -1.35
N TYR A 131 13.32 -8.71 -2.66
CA TYR A 131 12.02 -8.54 -3.31
C TYR A 131 10.95 -9.45 -2.67
N ASP A 132 11.31 -10.68 -2.31
CA ASP A 132 10.35 -11.62 -1.74
C ASP A 132 9.84 -11.16 -0.36
N SER A 133 10.73 -10.64 0.49
CA SER A 133 10.35 -10.05 1.78
C SER A 133 9.48 -8.80 1.59
N PHE A 134 9.88 -7.89 0.68
CA PHE A 134 9.12 -6.69 0.36
C PHE A 134 7.69 -7.02 -0.12
N ARG A 135 7.59 -7.89 -1.13
CA ARG A 135 6.33 -8.35 -1.71
C ARG A 135 5.44 -9.00 -0.66
N ASN A 136 5.96 -9.94 0.13
CA ASN A 136 5.17 -10.61 1.16
C ASN A 136 4.64 -9.62 2.21
N ASN A 137 5.45 -8.64 2.64
CA ASN A 137 5.01 -7.61 3.57
C ASN A 137 3.88 -6.76 2.98
N LEU A 138 4.02 -6.32 1.72
CA LEU A 138 2.99 -5.52 1.06
C LEU A 138 1.70 -6.32 0.82
N GLU A 139 1.84 -7.59 0.42
CA GLU A 139 0.74 -8.49 0.06
C GLU A 139 -0.10 -8.94 1.28
N TYR A 140 0.54 -9.29 2.40
CA TYR A 140 -0.13 -9.61 3.67
C TYR A 140 -0.62 -8.38 4.43
N GLY A 141 0.00 -7.23 4.19
CA GLY A 141 -0.32 -5.95 4.82
C GLY A 141 -1.40 -5.18 4.09
N LEU A 142 -1.03 -3.97 3.65
CA LEU A 142 -1.93 -3.01 3.03
C LEU A 142 -2.77 -3.61 1.88
N HIS A 143 -2.18 -4.50 1.06
CA HIS A 143 -2.91 -5.16 -0.01
C HIS A 143 -4.12 -5.93 0.50
N ALA A 144 -3.90 -6.91 1.37
CA ALA A 144 -4.97 -7.75 1.90
C ALA A 144 -5.93 -6.96 2.80
N SER A 145 -5.44 -6.01 3.60
CA SER A 145 -6.29 -5.19 4.47
C SER A 145 -7.32 -4.36 3.71
N ILE A 146 -7.00 -3.86 2.50
CA ILE A 146 -7.94 -3.05 1.71
C ILE A 146 -8.99 -3.93 1.03
N HIS A 147 -8.56 -5.03 0.40
CA HIS A 147 -9.47 -6.03 -0.19
C HIS A 147 -10.51 -6.49 0.85
N ASN A 148 -10.05 -6.82 2.07
CA ASN A 148 -10.91 -7.25 3.17
C ASN A 148 -11.62 -6.11 3.89
N GLY A 149 -11.10 -4.88 3.80
CA GLY A 149 -11.70 -3.69 4.39
C GLY A 149 -12.99 -3.30 3.67
N ILE A 150 -12.92 -3.24 2.34
CA ILE A 150 -14.06 -2.95 1.45
C ILE A 150 -15.00 -4.16 1.36
N ALA A 151 -14.41 -5.35 1.27
CA ALA A 151 -15.08 -6.65 1.10
C ALA A 151 -16.13 -6.67 -0.01
N GLY A 152 -17.09 -7.61 0.05
CA GLY A 152 -17.96 -7.89 -1.09
C GLY A 152 -17.12 -8.41 -2.26
N ASP A 153 -17.29 -7.82 -3.44
CA ASP A 153 -16.50 -8.19 -4.62
C ASP A 153 -15.01 -7.92 -4.39
N MET A 154 -14.66 -6.85 -3.66
CA MET A 154 -13.26 -6.55 -3.34
C MET A 154 -12.57 -7.64 -2.50
N SER A 155 -13.29 -8.49 -1.78
CA SER A 155 -12.67 -9.60 -1.02
C SER A 155 -12.55 -10.92 -1.79
N SER A 156 -13.01 -10.96 -3.05
CA SER A 156 -13.05 -12.19 -3.85
C SER A 156 -11.96 -12.22 -4.94
N LYS A 157 -11.86 -13.38 -5.61
CA LYS A 157 -10.98 -13.54 -6.78
C LYS A 157 -11.44 -12.73 -8.00
N HIS A 158 -12.67 -12.22 -8.02
CA HIS A 158 -13.22 -11.32 -9.04
C HIS A 158 -13.30 -9.86 -8.57
N SER A 159 -12.43 -9.47 -7.63
CA SER A 159 -12.30 -8.08 -7.17
C SER A 159 -12.12 -7.01 -8.25
N PRO A 160 -11.58 -7.28 -9.47
CA PRO A 160 -11.60 -6.29 -10.56
C PRO A 160 -12.99 -5.86 -11.05
N ASN A 161 -14.08 -6.47 -10.56
CA ASN A 161 -15.43 -5.94 -10.73
C ASN A 161 -15.57 -4.53 -10.14
N ASP A 162 -14.83 -4.23 -9.07
CA ASP A 162 -14.81 -2.94 -8.39
C ASP A 162 -13.64 -2.07 -8.90
N ILE A 163 -13.88 -0.79 -9.21
CA ILE A 163 -12.83 0.16 -9.61
C ILE A 163 -11.74 0.31 -8.55
N PHE A 164 -12.08 0.09 -7.28
CA PHE A 164 -11.11 0.14 -6.19
C PHE A 164 -9.96 -0.83 -6.40
N PHE A 165 -10.17 -1.95 -7.10
CA PHE A 165 -9.10 -2.85 -7.49
C PHE A 165 -7.98 -2.10 -8.24
N PHE A 166 -8.33 -1.36 -9.29
CA PHE A 166 -7.35 -0.68 -10.14
C PHE A 166 -6.71 0.52 -9.45
N LEU A 167 -7.49 1.27 -8.65
CA LEU A 167 -6.96 2.38 -7.84
C LEU A 167 -5.95 1.89 -6.79
N HIS A 168 -6.28 0.77 -6.13
CA HIS A 168 -5.47 0.12 -5.11
C HIS A 168 -4.20 -0.50 -5.68
N HIS A 169 -4.32 -1.29 -6.75
CA HIS A 169 -3.17 -1.93 -7.41
C HIS A 169 -2.25 -0.94 -8.10
N SER A 170 -2.75 0.21 -8.55
CA SER A 170 -1.90 1.34 -8.98
C SER A 170 -1.09 1.93 -7.82
N ASN A 171 -1.61 1.90 -6.58
CA ASN A 171 -0.83 2.30 -5.42
C ASN A 171 0.15 1.21 -4.98
N MET A 172 -0.20 -0.07 -5.11
CA MET A 172 0.76 -1.17 -4.89
C MET A 172 1.94 -1.04 -5.85
N ASP A 173 1.66 -0.73 -7.12
CA ASP A 173 2.68 -0.47 -8.12
C ASP A 173 3.55 0.74 -7.78
N ARG A 174 2.93 1.85 -7.34
CA ARG A 174 3.64 3.04 -6.85
C ARG A 174 4.58 2.72 -5.68
N ILE A 175 4.12 1.93 -4.70
CA ILE A 175 4.94 1.54 -3.54
C ILE A 175 6.10 0.64 -3.99
N TRP A 176 5.86 -0.30 -4.92
CA TRP A 176 6.95 -1.09 -5.50
C TRP A 176 7.96 -0.23 -6.25
N TRP A 177 7.50 0.71 -7.07
CA TRP A 177 8.36 1.68 -7.73
C TRP A 177 9.21 2.47 -6.73
N LYS A 178 8.64 2.91 -5.59
CA LYS A 178 9.43 3.55 -4.52
C LYS A 178 10.52 2.63 -3.96
N TRP A 179 10.19 1.37 -3.67
CA TRP A 179 11.17 0.39 -3.18
C TRP A 179 12.30 0.14 -4.19
N GLN A 180 11.98 0.08 -5.49
CA GLN A 180 12.97 -0.06 -6.55
C GLN A 180 13.94 1.13 -6.64
N ASN A 181 13.49 2.32 -6.24
CA ASN A 181 14.25 3.56 -6.33
C ASN A 181 14.89 3.99 -5.00
N ILE A 182 14.66 3.28 -3.89
CA ILE A 182 15.30 3.60 -2.60
C ILE A 182 16.79 3.21 -2.59
N GLN A 183 17.14 2.12 -3.27
CA GLN A 183 18.50 1.63 -3.40
C GLN A 183 18.70 1.02 -4.79
N ALA A 184 19.86 1.26 -5.41
CA ALA A 184 20.10 0.89 -6.81
C ALA A 184 19.95 -0.61 -7.09
N GLN A 185 20.33 -1.47 -6.14
CA GLN A 185 20.21 -2.92 -6.28
C GLN A 185 18.76 -3.41 -6.37
N ASN A 186 17.78 -2.62 -5.91
CA ASN A 186 16.38 -3.02 -5.89
C ASN A 186 15.73 -2.95 -7.27
N MET A 187 16.28 -2.15 -8.21
CA MET A 187 15.67 -1.89 -9.52
C MET A 187 15.32 -3.19 -10.27
N TYR A 188 16.21 -4.16 -10.27
CA TYR A 188 16.03 -5.47 -10.90
C TYR A 188 16.02 -6.62 -9.89
N ALA A 189 15.88 -6.32 -8.60
CA ALA A 189 15.76 -7.36 -7.59
C ALA A 189 14.45 -8.13 -7.81
N TYR A 190 14.58 -9.43 -8.03
CA TYR A 190 13.47 -10.35 -8.22
C TYR A 190 13.87 -11.70 -7.65
N SER A 191 13.14 -12.16 -6.63
CA SER A 191 13.50 -13.34 -5.83
C SER A 191 12.25 -14.02 -5.29
N GLY A 192 12.43 -15.25 -4.80
CA GLY A 192 11.36 -16.06 -4.20
C GLY A 192 11.12 -17.33 -5.00
N ILE A 193 10.09 -18.07 -4.61
CA ILE A 193 9.76 -19.38 -5.18
C ILE A 193 8.44 -19.30 -5.92
N ASN A 194 8.46 -19.68 -7.20
CA ASN A 194 7.26 -19.81 -8.03
C ASN A 194 6.38 -20.97 -7.53
N LYS A 195 5.12 -21.01 -7.95
CA LYS A 195 4.17 -22.03 -7.49
C LYS A 195 4.60 -23.46 -7.84
N ASP A 196 5.34 -23.63 -8.94
CA ASP A 196 5.91 -24.91 -9.38
C ASP A 196 7.18 -25.34 -8.60
N GLY A 197 7.60 -24.55 -7.60
CA GLY A 197 8.79 -24.80 -6.79
C GLY A 197 10.09 -24.28 -7.41
N SER A 198 10.06 -23.73 -8.62
CA SER A 198 11.24 -23.13 -9.24
C SER A 198 11.60 -21.78 -8.60
N ALA A 199 12.88 -21.43 -8.62
CA ALA A 199 13.30 -20.08 -8.24
C ALA A 199 12.85 -19.08 -9.30
N ALA A 200 12.27 -17.97 -8.86
CA ALA A 200 11.78 -16.91 -9.74
C ALA A 200 12.93 -16.18 -10.43
N LYS A 201 12.79 -15.91 -11.73
CA LYS A 201 13.85 -15.33 -12.58
C LYS A 201 13.31 -14.21 -13.46
N LEU A 202 14.17 -13.25 -13.78
CA LEU A 202 13.85 -12.17 -14.72
C LEU A 202 13.57 -12.68 -16.15
N SER A 203 14.03 -13.89 -16.48
CA SER A 203 13.76 -14.56 -17.76
C SER A 203 12.36 -15.20 -17.82
N ASP A 204 11.64 -15.29 -16.71
CA ASP A 204 10.31 -15.87 -16.65
C ASP A 204 9.34 -15.03 -17.50
N LYS A 205 8.23 -15.64 -17.93
CA LYS A 205 7.14 -14.93 -18.60
C LYS A 205 6.15 -14.41 -17.58
N VAL A 206 5.66 -13.19 -17.78
CA VAL A 206 4.60 -12.66 -16.93
C VAL A 206 3.31 -13.43 -17.22
N THR A 207 2.65 -13.97 -16.19
CA THR A 207 1.42 -14.76 -16.34
C THR A 207 0.40 -14.02 -17.22
N VAL A 208 -0.24 -14.71 -18.18
CA VAL A 208 -1.13 -14.16 -19.23
C VAL A 208 -0.43 -13.42 -20.37
N TYR A 209 0.73 -12.80 -20.13
CA TYR A 209 1.45 -12.01 -21.13
C TYR A 209 2.56 -12.83 -21.80
N ASN A 210 2.94 -12.42 -23.02
CA ASN A 210 4.11 -13.00 -23.70
C ASN A 210 5.41 -12.23 -23.38
N ASP A 211 5.35 -11.20 -22.54
CA ASP A 211 6.49 -10.39 -22.11
C ASP A 211 7.38 -11.16 -21.13
N GLN A 212 8.69 -10.92 -21.22
CA GLN A 212 9.62 -11.35 -20.18
C GLN A 212 9.46 -10.47 -18.95
N LEU A 213 9.62 -11.05 -17.77
CA LEU A 213 9.47 -10.36 -16.49
C LEU A 213 10.46 -9.20 -16.33
N ALA A 214 11.66 -9.31 -16.88
CA ALA A 214 12.63 -8.21 -16.95
C ALA A 214 12.02 -6.90 -17.50
N ASN A 215 11.08 -6.99 -18.43
CA ASN A 215 10.45 -5.83 -19.07
C ASN A 215 9.44 -5.12 -18.15
N THR A 216 8.98 -5.76 -17.07
CA THR A 216 8.07 -5.13 -16.11
C THR A 216 8.82 -4.40 -15.01
N MET A 217 10.12 -4.61 -14.86
CA MET A 217 10.87 -4.12 -13.69
C MET A 217 11.01 -2.59 -13.70
N LYS A 218 11.16 -1.96 -14.87
CA LYS A 218 11.42 -0.52 -14.94
C LYS A 218 10.28 0.20 -15.67
N ILE A 219 9.56 1.07 -14.95
CA ILE A 219 8.62 2.02 -15.55
C ILE A 219 9.37 3.24 -16.11
N GLY A 220 8.74 3.96 -17.04
CA GLY A 220 9.34 5.05 -17.82
C GLY A 220 10.13 4.58 -19.04
N TYR A 221 10.01 3.31 -19.43
CA TYR A 221 10.69 2.72 -20.59
C TYR A 221 9.80 1.65 -21.25
N GLY A 222 10.02 1.42 -22.55
CA GLY A 222 9.33 0.38 -23.31
C GLY A 222 7.81 0.54 -23.28
N ASN A 223 7.10 -0.56 -23.00
CA ASN A 223 5.63 -0.58 -22.96
C ASN A 223 5.04 0.05 -21.68
N LEU A 224 5.87 0.37 -20.68
CA LEU A 224 5.46 0.96 -19.40
C LEU A 224 5.90 2.43 -19.33
N CYS A 225 5.45 3.23 -20.29
CA CYS A 225 5.87 4.63 -20.46
C CYS A 225 5.08 5.60 -19.55
N TYR A 226 5.09 5.35 -18.25
CA TYR A 226 4.53 6.24 -17.22
C TYR A 226 5.50 6.39 -16.04
N VAL A 227 5.24 7.40 -15.22
CA VAL A 227 5.95 7.65 -13.96
C VAL A 227 4.94 8.01 -12.87
N TYR A 228 5.31 7.77 -11.63
CA TYR A 228 4.60 8.33 -10.48
C TYR A 228 5.23 9.66 -10.07
N ASP A 229 4.39 10.63 -9.70
CA ASP A 229 4.87 11.87 -9.11
C ASP A 229 5.63 11.57 -7.81
N GLY A 230 6.87 12.05 -7.72
CA GLY A 230 7.73 11.88 -6.55
C GLY A 230 7.37 12.82 -5.39
N GLU A 231 6.44 13.76 -5.60
CA GLU A 231 6.01 14.75 -4.60
C GLU A 231 4.48 14.73 -4.47
N VAL A 232 3.99 14.28 -3.32
CA VAL A 232 2.57 14.42 -2.99
C VAL A 232 2.38 15.76 -2.29
N LYS A 233 1.84 16.75 -2.99
CA LYS A 233 1.39 18.00 -2.37
C LYS A 233 0.27 17.70 -1.36
N PRO A 234 0.31 18.23 -0.13
CA PRO A 234 -0.80 18.10 0.81
C PRO A 234 -2.08 18.64 0.15
N ALA A 235 -3.20 17.93 0.28
CA ALA A 235 -4.50 18.44 -0.16
C ALA A 235 -4.76 19.80 0.51
N LYS A 236 -5.25 20.81 -0.24
CA LYS A 236 -5.47 22.18 0.25
C LYS A 236 -6.24 22.27 1.56
N LYS A 237 -7.19 21.36 1.81
CA LYS A 237 -7.97 21.30 3.06
C LYS A 237 -7.13 20.91 4.29
N ARG A 238 -5.94 20.33 4.10
CA ARG A 238 -4.97 19.95 5.15
C ARG A 238 -3.82 20.96 5.31
N GLN A 239 -3.73 22.01 4.47
CA GLN A 239 -2.80 23.12 4.72
C GLN A 239 -3.17 23.88 6.00
N GLU A 240 -4.45 23.96 6.35
CA GLU A 240 -4.89 24.60 7.60
C GLU A 240 -4.46 23.81 8.86
N ALA A 241 -4.24 22.50 8.76
CA ALA A 241 -3.66 21.69 9.84
C ALA A 241 -2.11 21.72 9.87
N SER A 242 -1.46 22.23 8.82
CA SER A 242 -0.01 22.29 8.67
C SER A 242 0.67 23.34 9.56
N GLU A 243 -0.10 24.21 10.21
CA GLU A 243 0.43 25.11 11.25
C GLU A 243 0.64 24.38 12.60
N MET A 244 0.14 23.15 12.75
CA MET A 244 0.31 22.38 13.99
C MET A 244 1.47 21.38 13.91
N LEU A 245 2.60 21.88 14.44
CA LEU A 245 3.76 21.17 15.02
C LEU A 245 4.91 20.78 14.07
N PRO A 246 5.89 21.68 13.89
CA PRO A 246 7.26 21.37 13.45
C PRO A 246 8.03 20.41 14.40
N GLU A 247 7.45 20.04 15.55
CA GLU A 247 8.19 19.44 16.67
C GLU A 247 8.29 17.90 16.69
N MET A 248 7.55 17.15 15.84
CA MET A 248 7.57 15.68 15.89
C MET A 248 7.52 15.03 14.50
N ASN A 249 8.61 15.13 13.74
CA ASN A 249 8.85 14.16 12.66
C ASN A 249 9.39 12.85 13.28
N LEU A 250 9.31 11.69 12.60
CA LEU A 250 9.85 10.42 13.12
C LEU A 250 11.29 10.58 13.61
N ALA A 251 12.13 11.39 12.96
CA ALA A 251 13.53 11.57 13.35
C ALA A 251 13.71 12.31 14.68
N SER A 252 12.84 13.26 15.02
CA SER A 252 12.87 13.99 16.29
C SER A 252 12.05 13.30 17.40
N ALA A 253 11.05 12.51 17.01
CA ALA A 253 10.11 11.88 17.94
C ALA A 253 10.54 10.49 18.41
N LEU A 254 11.40 9.79 17.69
CA LEU A 254 11.80 8.42 18.00
C LEU A 254 13.23 8.34 18.53
N SER A 255 13.50 7.38 19.41
CA SER A 255 14.85 7.08 19.87
C SER A 255 15.70 6.47 18.74
N SER A 256 17.03 6.58 18.84
CA SER A 256 17.96 5.97 17.90
C SER A 256 17.76 4.45 17.75
N GLN A 257 17.39 3.77 18.84
CA GLN A 257 17.09 2.33 18.81
C GLN A 257 15.89 2.03 17.91
N VAL A 258 14.77 2.74 18.10
CA VAL A 258 13.55 2.56 17.29
C VAL A 258 13.79 2.98 15.84
N LEU A 259 14.56 4.06 15.61
CA LEU A 259 14.96 4.48 14.27
C LEU A 259 15.83 3.43 13.57
N ASN A 260 16.80 2.84 14.27
CA ASN A 260 17.66 1.81 13.69
C ASN A 260 16.89 0.51 13.40
N GLU A 261 15.94 0.15 14.24
CA GLU A 261 15.12 -1.05 14.07
C GLU A 261 14.12 -0.90 12.91
N TYR A 262 13.39 0.22 12.85
CA TYR A 262 12.26 0.37 11.93
C TYR A 262 12.52 1.31 10.75
N PHE A 263 13.51 2.19 10.83
CA PHE A 263 13.82 3.17 9.78
C PHE A 263 15.33 3.31 9.53
N PRO A 264 16.08 2.20 9.35
CA PRO A 264 17.55 2.20 9.36
C PRO A 264 18.17 3.10 8.28
N LEU A 265 17.48 3.27 7.14
CA LEU A 265 18.01 4.08 6.04
C LEU A 265 17.94 5.59 6.34
N LEU A 266 17.15 6.03 7.32
CA LEU A 266 17.14 7.45 7.75
C LEU A 266 18.45 7.83 8.43
N LEU A 267 19.01 6.93 9.23
CA LEU A 267 20.24 7.19 9.99
C LEU A 267 21.49 7.23 9.09
N ASN A 268 21.48 6.47 8.01
CA ASN A 268 22.65 6.30 7.14
C ASN A 268 22.68 7.26 5.95
N GLY A 269 21.73 8.19 5.88
CA GLY A 269 21.59 9.16 4.80
C GLY A 269 21.39 8.59 3.40
N ASN A 270 21.03 7.32 3.30
CA ASN A 270 20.93 6.56 2.05
C ASN A 270 19.53 6.63 1.41
N ILE A 271 18.71 7.63 1.78
CA ILE A 271 17.37 7.81 1.23
C ILE A 271 17.33 9.07 0.36
N GLY A 272 17.01 8.90 -0.92
CA GLY A 272 16.57 10.03 -1.76
C GLY A 272 15.20 10.54 -1.29
N ALA A 273 14.96 11.85 -1.39
CA ALA A 273 13.72 12.51 -0.92
C ALA A 273 12.39 11.90 -1.43
N LYS A 274 12.45 11.09 -2.49
CA LYS A 274 11.30 10.40 -3.12
C LYS A 274 10.97 9.02 -2.52
N ALA A 275 11.79 8.51 -1.60
CA ALA A 275 11.71 7.11 -1.16
C ALA A 275 10.95 6.87 0.16
N THR A 276 10.25 7.88 0.67
CA THR A 276 9.35 7.72 1.83
C THR A 276 7.90 7.99 1.43
N ASP A 277 6.92 7.47 2.18
CA ASP A 277 5.50 7.83 2.00
C ASP A 277 5.03 8.84 3.05
N LEU A 278 5.98 9.57 3.61
CA LEU A 278 5.79 10.60 4.64
C LEU A 278 5.72 11.99 3.98
N PRO A 279 5.26 13.02 4.71
CA PRO A 279 5.07 14.35 4.12
C PRO A 279 6.35 14.91 3.49
N PRO A 280 6.27 15.83 2.52
CA PRO A 280 7.42 16.35 1.75
C PRO A 280 8.56 16.92 2.63
N ASN A 281 8.25 17.43 3.82
CA ASN A 281 9.22 17.99 4.76
C ASN A 281 10.01 16.92 5.53
N PHE A 282 9.69 15.64 5.33
CA PHE A 282 10.35 14.52 5.99
C PHE A 282 11.72 14.21 5.38
N GLY A 283 11.95 14.56 4.10
CA GLY A 283 13.22 14.29 3.42
C GLY A 283 14.36 15.14 4.00
N GLN A 284 14.39 16.44 3.72
CA GLN A 284 15.54 17.28 4.05
C GLN A 284 15.62 17.61 5.56
N THR A 285 14.52 18.03 6.19
CA THR A 285 14.55 18.46 7.61
C THR A 285 14.86 17.31 8.57
N SER A 286 14.37 16.10 8.31
CA SER A 286 14.73 14.93 9.13
C SER A 286 16.18 14.52 8.92
N MET A 287 16.67 14.59 7.67
CA MET A 287 18.07 14.32 7.36
C MET A 287 19.01 15.35 8.00
N ASP A 288 18.64 16.63 7.98
CA ASP A 288 19.38 17.71 8.65
C ASP A 288 19.41 17.48 10.18
N TYR A 289 18.26 17.12 10.77
CA TYR A 289 18.18 16.78 12.18
C TYR A 289 19.07 15.57 12.53
N ILE A 290 19.04 14.52 11.70
CA ILE A 290 19.86 13.31 11.90
C ILE A 290 21.34 13.63 11.76
N ASN A 291 21.72 14.41 10.74
CA ASN A 291 23.09 14.85 10.57
C ASN A 291 23.58 15.68 11.76
N GLN A 292 22.73 16.54 12.33
CA GLN A 292 23.07 17.36 13.49
C GLN A 292 23.17 16.56 14.80
N HIS A 293 22.35 15.53 15.00
CA HIS A 293 22.19 14.87 16.30
C HIS A 293 22.74 13.45 16.37
N TYR A 294 22.96 12.79 15.23
CA TYR A 294 23.43 11.41 15.15
C TYR A 294 24.74 11.23 14.37
N SER A 295 25.24 12.27 13.66
CA SER A 295 26.51 12.19 12.91
C SER A 295 27.68 12.83 13.67
N SER A 296 28.18 12.14 14.68
CA SER A 296 29.61 12.22 15.03
C SER A 296 30.05 10.92 15.68
N SER A 297 31.15 10.38 15.15
CA SER A 297 31.86 9.20 15.63
C SER A 297 32.21 9.32 17.12
N ASN A 298 31.43 8.70 18.00
CA ASN A 298 31.92 7.85 19.09
C ASN A 298 30.82 7.55 20.11
N SER A 299 30.81 6.28 20.49
CA SER A 299 30.26 5.73 21.73
C SER A 299 28.74 5.65 21.86
N ALA A 300 28.34 4.55 22.48
CA ALA A 300 27.04 4.33 23.10
C ALA A 300 26.75 5.36 24.22
N ALA A 301 26.71 6.64 23.88
CA ALA A 301 26.34 7.72 24.77
C ALA A 301 24.91 8.15 24.42
N SER A 302 24.03 7.91 25.38
CA SER A 302 22.66 8.40 25.50
C SER A 302 22.37 9.71 24.75
N VAL A 303 21.83 9.62 23.54
CA VAL A 303 20.91 10.66 23.07
C VAL A 303 19.57 10.30 23.70
N GLN A 304 19.30 10.88 24.88
CA GLN A 304 17.94 10.97 25.36
C GLN A 304 17.15 11.63 24.24
N SER A 305 16.14 10.92 23.74
CA SER A 305 15.10 11.50 22.91
C SER A 305 14.71 12.86 23.49
N ALA A 306 14.56 13.88 22.64
CA ALA A 306 13.86 15.11 23.03
C ALA A 306 12.39 14.84 23.42
N ALA A 307 11.94 13.58 23.47
CA ALA A 307 10.89 13.14 24.37
C ALA A 307 11.35 13.33 25.82
N SER A 308 11.39 14.60 26.25
CA SER A 308 11.11 14.92 27.63
C SER A 308 9.90 14.10 28.04
N ALA A 309 10.07 13.32 29.10
CA ALA A 309 9.08 12.45 29.71
C ALA A 309 7.92 13.27 30.31
N GLN A 310 7.30 14.14 29.53
CA GLN A 310 5.93 14.51 29.78
C GLN A 310 5.11 13.25 29.50
N LYS A 311 4.59 12.66 30.58
CA LYS A 311 3.39 11.84 30.57
C LYS A 311 2.29 12.64 29.85
N ARG A 312 2.24 12.57 28.51
CA ARG A 312 1.26 13.32 27.70
C ARG A 312 -0.02 12.50 27.59
N ILE A 313 -0.73 12.46 28.71
CA ILE A 313 -2.11 11.94 28.79
C ILE A 313 -2.95 12.73 27.77
N GLY A 314 -3.58 12.04 26.82
CA GLY A 314 -4.56 12.64 25.88
C GLY A 314 -4.12 12.83 24.42
N LYS A 315 -2.88 12.52 24.03
CA LYS A 315 -2.50 12.48 22.60
C LYS A 315 -3.11 11.26 21.89
N PRO A 316 -3.59 11.41 20.63
CA PRO A 316 -4.15 10.30 19.88
C PRO A 316 -3.06 9.27 19.56
N LYS A 317 -3.39 7.99 19.74
CA LYS A 317 -2.50 6.86 19.45
C LYS A 317 -2.75 6.34 18.05
N MET A 318 -1.70 5.85 17.40
CA MET A 318 -1.84 5.11 16.16
C MET A 318 -2.68 3.85 16.41
N PRO A 319 -3.79 3.64 15.69
CA PRO A 319 -4.60 2.43 15.82
C PRO A 319 -3.84 1.21 15.30
N MET A 320 -4.18 0.04 15.84
CA MET A 320 -3.68 -1.22 15.31
C MET A 320 -4.34 -1.51 13.95
N PRO A 321 -3.59 -2.02 12.96
CA PRO A 321 -4.19 -2.52 11.74
C PRO A 321 -5.13 -3.68 12.07
N GLY A 322 -6.25 -3.78 11.37
CA GLY A 322 -7.20 -4.87 11.51
C GLY A 322 -6.59 -6.19 11.04
N ARG A 323 -6.49 -7.17 11.94
CA ARG A 323 -6.10 -8.54 11.58
C ARG A 323 -7.09 -9.14 10.57
N LEU A 324 -6.57 -9.82 9.56
CA LEU A 324 -7.35 -10.65 8.66
C LEU A 324 -8.01 -11.81 9.43
N SER A 325 -9.15 -12.30 8.95
CA SER A 325 -9.84 -13.43 9.57
C SER A 325 -9.21 -14.76 9.15
N ASP A 326 -9.23 -15.75 10.05
CA ASP A 326 -8.73 -17.10 9.74
C ASP A 326 -9.51 -17.72 8.58
N ALA A 327 -10.81 -17.43 8.48
CA ALA A 327 -11.65 -17.87 7.37
C ALA A 327 -11.11 -17.39 6.02
N TRP A 328 -10.67 -16.14 5.92
CA TRP A 328 -10.09 -15.59 4.70
C TRP A 328 -8.70 -16.20 4.43
N LEU A 329 -7.85 -16.30 5.45
CA LEU A 329 -6.52 -16.89 5.32
C LEU A 329 -6.62 -18.32 4.78
N ASN A 330 -7.52 -19.12 5.35
CA ASN A 330 -7.78 -20.49 4.91
C ASN A 330 -8.37 -20.56 3.49
N MET A 331 -9.29 -19.65 3.13
CA MET A 331 -9.89 -19.59 1.80
C MET A 331 -8.85 -19.31 0.68
N HIS A 332 -7.71 -18.72 1.03
CA HIS A 332 -6.66 -18.37 0.09
C HIS A 332 -5.37 -19.16 0.28
N ASP A 333 -5.45 -20.29 0.99
CA ASP A 333 -4.32 -21.18 1.27
C ASP A 333 -3.12 -20.43 1.89
N VAL A 334 -3.40 -19.39 2.68
CA VAL A 334 -2.40 -18.64 3.42
C VAL A 334 -2.16 -19.32 4.76
N ASP A 335 -0.91 -19.69 5.03
CA ASP A 335 -0.51 -20.24 6.32
C ASP A 335 -0.77 -19.21 7.44
N VAL A 336 -1.67 -19.57 8.37
CA VAL A 336 -2.11 -18.71 9.46
C VAL A 336 -0.96 -18.34 10.40
N ASN A 337 -0.03 -19.26 10.69
CA ASN A 337 1.09 -18.99 11.58
C ASN A 337 2.10 -18.03 10.94
N LYS A 338 2.35 -18.19 9.64
CA LYS A 338 3.18 -17.28 8.85
C LYS A 338 2.56 -15.89 8.82
N TYR A 339 1.26 -15.80 8.58
CA TYR A 339 0.53 -14.54 8.64
C TYR A 339 0.56 -13.91 10.04
N ASP A 340 0.37 -14.70 11.10
CA ASP A 340 0.39 -14.18 12.47
C ASP A 340 1.77 -13.67 12.87
N THR A 341 2.85 -14.28 12.37
CA THR A 341 4.21 -13.76 12.52
C THR A 341 4.34 -12.37 11.89
N TYR A 342 3.84 -12.21 10.66
CA TYR A 342 3.77 -10.92 9.99
C TYR A 342 2.93 -9.89 10.76
N TYR A 343 1.72 -10.26 11.17
CA TYR A 343 0.80 -9.39 11.89
C TYR A 343 1.39 -8.92 13.22
N ASN A 344 2.03 -9.83 13.97
CA ASN A 344 2.70 -9.49 15.22
C ASN A 344 3.87 -8.51 15.03
N THR A 345 4.58 -8.55 13.90
CA THR A 345 5.58 -7.53 13.57
C THR A 345 4.93 -6.15 13.39
N SER A 346 3.77 -6.10 12.72
CA SER A 346 3.02 -4.85 12.55
C SER A 346 2.49 -4.30 13.87
N VAL A 347 2.02 -5.17 14.77
CA VAL A 347 1.60 -4.80 16.14
C VAL A 347 2.78 -4.27 16.96
N SER A 348 3.93 -4.94 16.92
CA SER A 348 5.15 -4.50 17.62
C SER A 348 5.62 -3.13 17.13
N PHE A 349 5.58 -2.89 15.81
CA PHE A 349 5.87 -1.59 15.22
C PHE A 349 4.97 -0.47 15.79
N VAL A 350 3.64 -0.67 15.77
CA VAL A 350 2.68 0.32 16.29
C VAL A 350 2.89 0.55 17.79
N ASN A 351 3.15 -0.51 18.56
CA ASN A 351 3.47 -0.41 19.99
C ASN A 351 4.75 0.39 20.23
N ALA A 352 5.80 0.18 19.43
CA ALA A 352 7.06 0.92 19.54
C ALA A 352 6.84 2.43 19.34
N LEU A 353 6.15 2.83 18.26
CA LEU A 353 5.82 4.23 17.99
C LEU A 353 4.95 4.84 19.11
N ASN A 354 3.88 4.16 19.51
CA ASN A 354 2.98 4.63 20.57
C ASN A 354 3.68 4.74 21.94
N SER A 355 4.64 3.86 22.24
CA SER A 355 5.42 3.89 23.49
C SER A 355 6.34 5.10 23.59
N GLN A 356 6.82 5.61 22.44
CA GLN A 356 7.62 6.83 22.32
C GLN A 356 6.74 8.10 22.27
N GLY A 357 5.42 7.96 22.32
CA GLY A 357 4.48 9.08 22.22
C GLY A 357 4.42 9.72 20.83
N TYR A 358 4.87 9.01 19.80
CA TYR A 358 4.75 9.46 18.41
C TYR A 358 3.27 9.57 18.02
N VAL A 359 2.94 10.68 17.35
CA VAL A 359 1.61 10.93 16.79
C VAL A 359 1.76 11.04 15.29
N SER A 360 1.08 10.15 14.56
CA SER A 360 1.10 10.21 13.10
C SER A 360 0.40 11.49 12.62
N PRO A 361 0.96 12.21 11.63
CA PRO A 361 0.31 13.38 11.03
C PRO A 361 -0.90 13.01 10.15
N TYR A 362 -1.23 11.72 10.06
CA TYR A 362 -2.35 11.17 9.29
C TYR A 362 -3.51 10.69 10.17
N LEU A 363 -3.50 11.00 11.48
CA LEU A 363 -4.58 10.65 12.41
C LEU A 363 -5.78 11.60 12.33
#